data_AF-X6P1J4-F1
#
_entry.id   AF-X6P1J4-F1
#
_cell.length_a   1.000
_cell.length_b   1.000
_cell.length_c   1.000
_cell.angle_alpha   90.00
_cell.angle_beta   90.00
_cell.angle_gamma   90.00
#
_symmetry.space_group_name_H-M   'P 1'
#
loop_
_entity.id
_entity.type
_entity.pdbx_description
1 polymer ?
#
loop_
_entity_poly.entity_id
_entity_poly.type
_entity_poly.pdbx_seq_one_letter_code
_entity_poly.pdbx_strand_id
1 'polypeptide(L)'
;MQWWKEKNEKDKEEIISKFGQLSTNDFATWLLYQSKWKHDLNEENIFVIYAAIESYIDYHFVNVLFFSLEKNKKWMKWWNQREQKDKTEIIEKFKTMTNEQFGIWLLSECKWKNGITKDDINSIRFSIDTYFYFVIPDQDKKEDELTAYVIVDGRKKLIKMKELTFKELFCQSCYCLESKDFQKKNKENMKLQLVNMNDNIVESDKDVIKEFESKEPTFTIIWTSFQQLIIIGKQKPLKMHW
;
A
#
# COMPACT_ATOMS: atom_id res chain seq x y z
N MET A 1 -17.19 3.98 10.75
CA MET A 1 -18.64 3.73 10.82
C MET A 1 -18.92 2.45 11.60
N GLN A 2 -19.95 2.43 12.46
CA GLN A 2 -20.29 1.24 13.26
C GLN A 2 -20.78 0.07 12.40
N TRP A 3 -21.59 0.35 11.38
CA TRP A 3 -22.10 -0.64 10.42
C TRP A 3 -21.01 -1.49 9.75
N TRP A 4 -19.92 -0.87 9.26
CA TRP A 4 -18.79 -1.59 8.65
C TRP A 4 -18.02 -2.45 9.65
N LYS A 5 -17.87 -1.98 10.89
CA LYS A 5 -17.15 -2.69 11.96
C LYS A 5 -17.90 -3.95 12.42
N GLU A 6 -19.23 -3.95 12.32
CA GLU A 6 -20.09 -5.08 12.70
C GLU A 6 -20.15 -6.18 11.63
N LYS A 7 -19.61 -5.93 10.42
CA LYS A 7 -19.55 -6.96 9.37
C LYS A 7 -18.46 -7.99 9.66
N ASN A 8 -18.79 -9.26 9.44
CA ASN A 8 -17.80 -10.33 9.42
C ASN A 8 -16.95 -10.27 8.14
N GLU A 9 -15.85 -11.04 8.10
CA GLU A 9 -14.92 -11.01 6.96
C GLU A 9 -15.55 -11.43 5.63
N LYS A 10 -16.43 -12.45 5.64
CA LYS A 10 -17.13 -12.90 4.42
C LYS A 10 -18.03 -11.80 3.85
N ASP A 11 -18.71 -11.06 4.73
CA ASP A 11 -19.55 -9.93 4.34
C ASP A 11 -18.70 -8.78 3.76
N LYS A 12 -17.55 -8.46 4.38
CA LYS A 12 -16.63 -7.45 3.86
C LYS A 12 -16.07 -7.84 2.50
N GLU A 13 -15.68 -9.10 2.31
CA GLU A 13 -15.21 -9.63 1.03
C GLU A 13 -16.26 -9.49 -0.08
N GLU A 14 -17.51 -9.82 0.20
CA GLU A 14 -18.62 -9.64 -0.74
C GLU A 14 -18.78 -8.18 -1.14
N ILE A 15 -18.78 -7.27 -0.15
CA ILE A 15 -18.92 -5.83 -0.38
C ILE A 15 -17.75 -5.28 -1.21
N ILE A 16 -16.52 -5.62 -0.86
CA ILE A 16 -15.31 -5.16 -1.57
C ILE A 16 -15.28 -5.71 -3.00
N SER A 17 -15.66 -6.97 -3.19
CA SER A 17 -15.76 -7.57 -4.52
C SER A 17 -16.75 -6.81 -5.40
N LYS A 18 -17.94 -6.46 -4.88
CA LYS A 18 -18.92 -5.65 -5.60
C LYS A 18 -18.46 -4.22 -5.83
N PHE A 19 -17.79 -3.63 -4.85
CA PHE A 19 -17.20 -2.29 -4.94
C PHE A 19 -16.19 -2.19 -6.09
N GLY A 20 -15.36 -3.22 -6.28
CA GLY A 20 -14.39 -3.27 -7.38
C GLY A 20 -14.98 -3.62 -8.75
N GLN A 21 -16.18 -4.22 -8.81
CA GLN A 21 -16.82 -4.66 -10.06
C GLN A 21 -17.81 -3.65 -10.65
N LEU A 22 -18.45 -2.84 -9.81
CA LEU A 22 -19.54 -1.96 -10.18
C LEU A 22 -19.06 -0.51 -10.32
N SER A 23 -19.74 0.26 -11.16
CA SER A 23 -19.57 1.72 -11.15
C SER A 23 -20.06 2.31 -9.82
N THR A 24 -19.68 3.55 -9.50
CA THR A 24 -20.08 4.19 -8.26
C THR A 24 -21.61 4.21 -8.06
N ASN A 25 -22.35 4.53 -9.12
CA ASN A 25 -23.81 4.58 -9.08
C ASN A 25 -24.44 3.18 -8.99
N ASP A 26 -23.87 2.20 -9.69
CA ASP A 26 -24.37 0.83 -9.67
C ASP A 26 -24.11 0.16 -8.32
N PHE A 27 -22.97 0.45 -7.69
CA PHE A 27 -22.67 -0.04 -6.35
C PHE A 27 -23.61 0.56 -5.30
N ALA A 28 -23.87 1.87 -5.35
CA ALA A 28 -24.85 2.51 -4.47
C ALA A 28 -26.25 1.90 -4.63
N THR A 29 -26.66 1.68 -5.89
CA THR A 29 -27.94 1.02 -6.23
C THR A 29 -27.99 -0.41 -5.70
N TRP A 30 -26.93 -1.18 -5.92
CA TRP A 30 -26.85 -2.54 -5.40
C TRP A 30 -26.96 -2.56 -3.88
N LEU A 31 -26.24 -1.66 -3.20
CA LEU A 31 -26.22 -1.62 -1.74
C LEU A 31 -27.60 -1.27 -1.16
N LEU A 32 -28.28 -0.28 -1.73
CA LEU A 32 -29.59 0.21 -1.26
C LEU A 32 -30.78 -0.66 -1.64
N TYR A 33 -30.70 -1.43 -2.73
CA TYR A 33 -31.89 -2.11 -3.28
C TYR A 33 -31.73 -3.62 -3.42
N GLN A 34 -30.50 -4.11 -3.63
CA GLN A 34 -30.25 -5.50 -4.01
C GLN A 34 -29.52 -6.30 -2.92
N SER A 35 -28.75 -5.62 -2.06
CA SER A 35 -27.98 -6.26 -1.01
C SER A 35 -28.89 -6.78 0.12
N LYS A 36 -28.36 -7.73 0.89
CA LYS A 36 -29.01 -8.22 2.11
C LYS A 36 -29.07 -7.17 3.24
N TRP A 37 -28.42 -6.02 3.08
CA TRP A 37 -28.38 -4.92 4.05
C TRP A 37 -29.19 -3.69 3.62
N LYS A 38 -30.01 -3.82 2.57
CA LYS A 38 -30.83 -2.73 2.02
C LYS A 38 -31.73 -2.01 3.03
N HIS A 39 -32.12 -2.70 4.10
CA HIS A 39 -32.97 -2.14 5.16
C HIS A 39 -32.18 -1.47 6.29
N ASP A 40 -30.86 -1.67 6.33
CA ASP A 40 -29.97 -1.11 7.36
C ASP A 40 -29.40 0.25 6.94
N LEU A 41 -29.61 0.65 5.68
CA LEU A 41 -28.89 1.73 5.02
C LEU A 41 -29.85 2.71 4.36
N ASN A 42 -29.44 3.98 4.34
CA ASN A 42 -30.07 5.04 3.56
C ASN A 42 -29.04 5.73 2.65
N GLU A 43 -29.50 6.65 1.80
CA GLU A 43 -28.62 7.37 0.86
C GLU A 43 -27.50 8.15 1.56
N GLU A 44 -27.77 8.74 2.73
CA GLU A 44 -26.75 9.47 3.51
C GLU A 44 -25.62 8.55 4.00
N ASN A 45 -25.88 7.25 4.15
CA ASN A 45 -24.87 6.29 4.55
C ASN A 45 -23.89 5.93 3.44
N ILE A 46 -24.26 6.11 2.17
CA ILE A 46 -23.46 5.64 1.03
C ILE A 46 -22.06 6.24 1.05
N PHE A 47 -21.95 7.57 1.15
CA PHE A 47 -20.66 8.25 1.16
C PHE A 47 -19.75 7.77 2.31
N VAL A 48 -20.32 7.57 3.50
CA VAL A 48 -19.58 7.07 4.68
C VAL A 48 -19.12 5.62 4.49
N ILE A 49 -19.91 4.81 3.79
CA ILE A 49 -19.55 3.41 3.45
C ILE A 49 -18.44 3.38 2.42
N TYR A 50 -18.49 4.23 1.39
CA TYR A 50 -17.40 4.42 0.43
C TYR A 50 -16.09 4.70 1.15
N ALA A 51 -16.05 5.74 1.98
CA ALA A 51 -14.87 6.11 2.73
C ALA A 51 -14.39 4.98 3.67
N ALA A 52 -15.31 4.20 4.25
CA ALA A 52 -14.96 3.06 5.10
C ALA A 52 -14.36 1.88 4.32
N ILE A 53 -14.88 1.59 3.13
CA ILE A 53 -14.38 0.54 2.23
C ILE A 53 -13.02 0.94 1.67
N GLU A 54 -12.88 2.17 1.17
CA GLU A 54 -11.60 2.70 0.67
C GLU A 54 -10.54 2.65 1.77
N SER A 55 -10.85 3.19 2.96
CA SER A 55 -9.95 3.12 4.11
C SER A 55 -9.58 1.68 4.49
N TYR A 56 -10.53 0.73 4.39
CA TYR A 56 -10.25 -0.68 4.66
C TYR A 56 -9.35 -1.30 3.59
N ILE A 57 -9.62 -1.05 2.31
CA ILE A 57 -8.82 -1.50 1.18
C ILE A 57 -7.41 -0.94 1.31
N ASP A 58 -7.27 0.35 1.60
CA ASP A 58 -5.98 1.00 1.80
C ASP A 58 -5.24 0.39 3.00
N TYR A 59 -5.91 0.24 4.15
CA TYR A 59 -5.30 -0.40 5.32
C TYR A 59 -4.86 -1.85 5.04
N HIS A 60 -5.71 -2.64 4.37
CA HIS A 60 -5.37 -4.01 4.01
C HIS A 60 -4.27 -4.07 2.97
N PHE A 61 -4.31 -3.21 1.96
CA PHE A 61 -3.28 -3.11 0.94
C PHE A 61 -1.95 -2.73 1.58
N VAL A 62 -1.92 -1.70 2.43
CA VAL A 62 -0.73 -1.29 3.18
C VAL A 62 -0.21 -2.42 4.05
N ASN A 63 -1.08 -3.15 4.75
CA ASN A 63 -0.65 -4.28 5.56
C ASN A 63 -0.13 -5.44 4.72
N VAL A 64 -0.84 -5.84 3.67
CA VAL A 64 -0.45 -6.92 2.78
C VAL A 64 0.85 -6.57 2.07
N LEU A 65 1.00 -5.34 1.56
CA LEU A 65 2.22 -4.84 0.96
C LEU A 65 3.36 -4.86 1.98
N PHE A 66 3.13 -4.36 3.19
CA PHE A 66 4.12 -4.35 4.27
C PHE A 66 4.55 -5.77 4.69
N PHE A 67 3.60 -6.67 4.94
CA PHE A 67 3.86 -8.07 5.28
C PHE A 67 4.58 -8.79 4.14
N SER A 68 4.22 -8.49 2.90
CA SER A 68 4.87 -9.06 1.71
C SER A 68 6.30 -8.51 1.56
N LEU A 69 6.52 -7.21 1.74
CA LEU A 69 7.85 -6.60 1.73
C LEU A 69 8.74 -7.17 2.83
N GLU A 70 8.19 -7.42 4.02
CA GLU A 70 8.91 -8.02 5.12
C GLU A 70 9.25 -9.48 4.85
N LYS A 71 8.27 -10.29 4.46
CA LYS A 71 8.47 -11.71 4.13
C LYS A 71 9.45 -11.88 2.97
N ASN A 72 9.39 -10.99 1.99
CA ASN A 72 10.20 -11.05 0.77
C ASN A 72 11.48 -10.21 0.87
N LYS A 73 11.81 -9.71 2.05
CA LYS A 73 12.97 -8.83 2.29
C LYS A 73 14.30 -9.43 1.84
N LYS A 74 14.50 -10.73 2.10
CA LYS A 74 15.66 -11.49 1.62
C LYS A 74 15.78 -11.37 0.10
N TRP A 75 14.66 -11.53 -0.60
CA TRP A 75 14.57 -11.54 -2.05
C TRP A 75 14.63 -10.14 -2.68
N MET A 76 14.14 -9.12 -1.98
CA MET A 76 14.37 -7.73 -2.34
C MET A 76 15.85 -7.34 -2.24
N LYS A 77 16.56 -7.76 -1.17
CA LYS A 77 18.02 -7.55 -1.07
C LYS A 77 18.76 -8.32 -2.16
N TRP A 78 18.39 -9.59 -2.36
CA TRP A 78 18.94 -10.44 -3.42
C TRP A 78 18.79 -9.78 -4.79
N TRP A 79 17.62 -9.22 -5.10
CA TRP A 79 17.35 -8.48 -6.34
C TRP A 79 18.21 -7.22 -6.45
N ASN A 80 18.25 -6.40 -5.40
CA ASN A 80 18.99 -5.13 -5.41
C ASN A 80 20.51 -5.31 -5.58
N GLN A 81 21.06 -6.45 -5.14
CA GLN A 81 22.47 -6.80 -5.30
C GLN A 81 22.84 -7.34 -6.69
N ARG A 82 21.85 -7.56 -7.59
CA ARG A 82 22.12 -8.03 -8.95
C ARG A 82 22.66 -6.90 -9.83
N GLU A 83 23.64 -7.25 -10.66
CA GLU A 83 24.11 -6.37 -11.72
C GLU A 83 22.99 -6.15 -12.75
N GLN A 84 23.05 -5.05 -13.52
CA GLN A 84 21.99 -4.74 -14.48
C GLN A 84 21.84 -5.83 -15.54
N LYS A 85 22.95 -6.40 -16.04
CA LYS A 85 22.92 -7.52 -17.00
C LYS A 85 22.16 -8.73 -16.46
N ASP A 86 22.40 -9.07 -15.19
CA ASP A 86 21.72 -10.16 -14.49
C ASP A 86 20.21 -9.88 -14.35
N LYS A 87 19.85 -8.65 -13.97
CA LYS A 87 18.44 -8.22 -13.87
C LYS A 87 17.72 -8.32 -15.21
N THR A 88 18.37 -7.88 -16.29
CA THR A 88 17.82 -7.97 -17.65
C THR A 88 17.51 -9.40 -18.04
N GLU A 89 18.44 -10.34 -17.83
CA GLU A 89 18.22 -11.76 -18.13
C GLU A 89 17.03 -12.31 -17.32
N ILE A 90 16.99 -12.05 -16.01
CA ILE A 90 15.90 -12.52 -15.15
C ILE A 90 14.55 -11.95 -15.62
N ILE A 91 14.50 -10.66 -15.95
CA ILE A 91 13.30 -9.97 -16.46
C ILE A 91 12.84 -10.58 -17.78
N GLU A 92 13.76 -10.84 -18.71
CA GLU A 92 13.44 -11.44 -20.01
C GLU A 92 12.85 -12.83 -19.84
N LYS A 93 13.49 -13.67 -19.01
CA LYS A 93 12.98 -15.01 -18.67
C LYS A 93 11.62 -14.93 -17.99
N PHE A 94 11.45 -14.02 -17.03
CA PHE A 94 10.19 -13.81 -16.33
C PHE A 94 9.03 -13.41 -17.26
N LYS A 95 9.30 -12.56 -18.25
CA LYS A 95 8.29 -12.12 -19.23
C LYS A 95 7.94 -13.19 -20.26
N THR A 96 8.90 -14.03 -20.63
CA THR A 96 8.75 -14.99 -21.74
C THR A 96 8.27 -16.37 -21.30
N MET A 97 8.56 -16.76 -20.06
CA MET A 97 8.23 -18.08 -19.52
C MET A 97 6.91 -18.07 -18.75
N THR A 98 6.23 -19.22 -18.69
CA THR A 98 5.16 -19.42 -17.71
C THR A 98 5.72 -19.42 -16.30
N ASN A 99 4.86 -19.22 -15.29
CA ASN A 99 5.27 -19.22 -13.89
C ASN A 99 5.98 -20.52 -13.46
N GLU A 100 5.53 -21.66 -13.99
CA GLU A 100 6.14 -22.97 -13.71
C GLU A 100 7.50 -23.10 -14.40
N GLN A 101 7.59 -22.73 -15.68
CA GLN A 101 8.85 -22.75 -16.43
C GLN A 101 9.89 -21.82 -15.80
N PHE A 102 9.48 -20.62 -15.38
CA PHE A 102 10.35 -19.68 -14.69
C PHE A 102 10.85 -20.25 -13.36
N GLY A 103 9.97 -20.90 -12.60
CA GLY A 103 10.33 -21.59 -11.37
C GLY A 103 11.35 -22.72 -11.59
N ILE A 104 11.17 -23.52 -12.63
CA ILE A 104 12.12 -24.57 -13.02
C ILE A 104 13.46 -23.94 -13.37
N TRP A 105 13.46 -22.93 -14.24
CA TRP A 105 14.69 -22.25 -14.67
C TRP A 105 15.46 -21.67 -13.48
N LEU A 106 14.80 -21.05 -12.51
CA LEU A 106 15.43 -20.54 -11.28
C LEU A 106 16.15 -21.65 -10.49
N LEU A 107 15.60 -22.87 -10.47
CA LEU A 107 16.12 -24.00 -9.70
C LEU A 107 17.16 -24.85 -10.45
N SER A 108 17.12 -24.90 -11.78
CA SER A 108 17.96 -25.80 -12.58
C SER A 108 19.07 -25.10 -13.35
N GLU A 109 18.77 -23.93 -13.92
CA GLU A 109 19.58 -23.30 -14.97
C GLU A 109 20.17 -21.96 -14.53
N CYS A 110 19.48 -21.26 -13.64
CA CYS A 110 19.88 -19.96 -13.16
C CYS A 110 21.24 -20.01 -12.44
N LYS A 111 22.08 -18.98 -12.68
CA LYS A 111 23.40 -18.81 -12.05
C LYS A 111 23.36 -18.88 -10.51
N TRP A 112 22.23 -18.55 -9.89
CA TRP A 112 22.06 -18.53 -8.43
C TRP A 112 21.22 -19.70 -7.88
N LYS A 113 20.99 -20.75 -8.68
CA LYS A 113 20.16 -21.89 -8.29
C LYS A 113 20.51 -22.51 -6.93
N ASN A 114 21.80 -22.56 -6.59
CA ASN A 114 22.26 -23.13 -5.31
C ASN A 114 21.81 -22.34 -4.08
N GLY A 115 21.37 -21.09 -4.24
CA GLY A 115 20.87 -20.24 -3.16
C GLY A 115 19.34 -20.10 -3.15
N ILE A 116 18.62 -20.77 -4.05
CA ILE A 116 17.18 -20.63 -4.25
C ILE A 116 16.52 -21.99 -3.98
N THR A 117 15.47 -21.98 -3.15
CA THR A 117 14.64 -23.17 -2.92
C THR A 117 13.28 -23.02 -3.60
N LYS A 118 12.52 -24.12 -3.68
CA LYS A 118 11.18 -24.11 -4.26
C LYS A 118 10.25 -23.12 -3.54
N ASP A 119 10.39 -23.01 -2.22
CA ASP A 119 9.57 -22.12 -1.40
C ASP A 119 9.86 -20.63 -1.65
N ASP A 120 11.03 -20.32 -2.21
CA ASP A 120 11.45 -18.96 -2.51
C ASP A 120 10.87 -18.40 -3.82
N ILE A 121 10.37 -19.27 -4.72
CA ILE A 121 9.95 -18.87 -6.07
C ILE A 121 8.88 -17.79 -6.01
N ASN A 122 7.84 -17.95 -5.19
CA ASN A 122 6.76 -16.98 -5.07
C ASN A 122 7.26 -15.62 -4.56
N SER A 123 8.22 -15.63 -3.62
CA SER A 123 8.83 -14.42 -3.07
C SER A 123 9.73 -13.70 -4.09
N ILE A 124 10.47 -14.45 -4.91
CA ILE A 124 11.29 -13.90 -5.99
C ILE A 124 10.39 -13.27 -7.05
N ARG A 125 9.35 -13.98 -7.50
CA ARG A 125 8.38 -13.48 -8.48
C ARG A 125 7.72 -12.19 -7.98
N PHE A 126 7.25 -12.19 -6.73
CA PHE A 126 6.70 -10.99 -6.10
C PHE A 126 7.69 -9.83 -6.12
N SER A 127 8.98 -10.07 -5.83
CA SER A 127 10.00 -9.02 -5.84
C SER A 127 10.24 -8.43 -7.24
N ILE A 128 10.12 -9.26 -8.29
CA ILE A 128 10.23 -8.85 -9.70
C ILE A 128 8.98 -8.07 -10.14
N ASP A 129 7.78 -8.57 -9.83
CA ASP A 129 6.51 -7.87 -10.13
C ASP A 129 6.48 -6.50 -9.46
N THR A 130 6.90 -6.46 -8.20
CA THR A 130 7.11 -5.25 -7.43
C THR A 130 8.07 -4.30 -8.16
N TYR A 131 9.21 -4.80 -8.63
CA TYR A 131 10.17 -4.00 -9.37
C TYR A 131 9.59 -3.42 -10.67
N PHE A 132 8.78 -4.17 -11.42
CA PHE A 132 8.06 -3.62 -12.57
C PHE A 132 7.09 -2.53 -12.17
N TYR A 133 6.29 -2.78 -11.14
CA TYR A 133 5.29 -1.84 -10.69
C TYR A 133 5.91 -0.51 -10.23
N PHE A 134 7.07 -0.53 -9.57
CA PHE A 134 7.68 0.69 -9.00
C PHE A 134 8.82 1.30 -9.81
N VAL A 135 9.61 0.52 -10.55
CA VAL A 135 10.89 0.99 -11.14
C VAL A 135 10.87 1.05 -12.66
N ILE A 136 10.10 0.21 -13.35
CA ILE A 136 9.96 0.29 -14.80
C ILE A 136 8.61 0.94 -15.12
N PRO A 137 8.50 2.28 -15.17
CA PRO A 137 7.39 2.91 -15.87
C PRO A 137 7.46 2.54 -17.36
N ASP A 138 6.29 2.55 -17.98
CA ASP A 138 6.13 2.51 -19.42
C ASP A 138 6.98 3.65 -20.01
N GLN A 139 8.15 3.31 -20.59
CA GLN A 139 9.14 4.30 -21.04
C GLN A 139 8.65 5.14 -22.24
N ASP A 140 7.50 4.78 -22.80
CA ASP A 140 6.94 5.43 -23.99
C ASP A 140 6.08 6.66 -23.68
N LYS A 141 5.83 7.00 -22.42
CA LYS A 141 5.17 8.25 -22.04
C LYS A 141 6.17 9.26 -21.49
N LYS A 142 6.41 10.34 -22.24
CA LYS A 142 6.95 11.61 -21.72
C LYS A 142 5.92 12.30 -20.82
N GLU A 143 5.46 11.64 -19.77
CA GLU A 143 4.74 12.29 -18.70
C GLU A 143 5.77 12.99 -17.82
N ASP A 144 5.52 14.26 -17.46
CA ASP A 144 6.37 15.02 -16.56
C ASP A 144 6.58 14.20 -15.27
N GLU A 145 7.82 13.80 -15.00
CA GLU A 145 8.16 12.88 -13.94
C GLU A 145 7.84 13.54 -12.57
N LEU A 146 6.75 13.11 -11.94
CA LEU A 146 6.33 13.60 -10.63
C LEU A 146 7.40 13.22 -9.60
N THR A 147 8.03 14.22 -9.00
CA THR A 147 9.07 14.03 -7.99
C THR A 147 8.67 14.65 -6.66
N ALA A 148 9.00 13.94 -5.58
CA ALA A 148 8.79 14.40 -4.22
C ALA A 148 9.93 13.92 -3.32
N TYR A 149 10.01 14.47 -2.11
CA TYR A 149 10.96 14.02 -1.10
C TYR A 149 10.25 13.36 0.06
N VAL A 150 10.87 12.31 0.60
CA VAL A 150 10.42 11.62 1.81
C VAL A 150 11.55 11.66 2.84
N ILE A 151 11.23 12.11 4.05
CA ILE A 151 12.12 12.14 5.20
C ILE A 151 11.88 10.88 6.04
N VAL A 152 12.91 10.06 6.20
CA VAL A 152 12.89 8.81 6.99
C VAL A 152 14.03 8.84 8.01
N ASP A 153 13.69 8.85 9.30
CA ASP A 153 14.67 9.00 10.40
C ASP A 153 15.61 10.22 10.15
N GLY A 154 15.05 11.36 9.73
CA GLY A 154 15.80 12.58 9.42
C GLY A 154 16.56 12.57 8.08
N ARG A 155 16.52 11.48 7.32
CA ARG A 155 17.18 11.38 6.00
C ARG A 155 16.21 11.69 4.88
N LYS A 156 16.51 12.71 4.09
CA LYS A 156 15.74 13.09 2.90
C LYS A 156 16.08 12.19 1.73
N LYS A 157 15.07 11.58 1.11
CA LYS A 157 15.19 10.70 -0.08
C LYS A 157 14.27 11.20 -1.18
N LEU A 158 14.79 11.28 -2.40
CA LEU A 158 14.00 11.59 -3.58
C LEU A 158 13.19 10.35 -3.98
N ILE A 159 11.89 10.54 -4.20
CA ILE A 159 10.99 9.54 -4.76
C ILE A 159 10.43 10.02 -6.10
N LYS A 160 10.09 9.06 -6.94
CA LYS A 160 9.48 9.27 -8.25
C LYS A 160 8.12 8.60 -8.25
N MET A 161 7.09 9.31 -8.69
CA MET A 161 5.71 8.86 -8.67
C MET A 161 5.18 8.78 -10.10
N LYS A 162 4.37 7.76 -10.38
CA LYS A 162 3.70 7.61 -11.68
C LYS A 162 2.37 8.34 -11.73
N GLU A 163 1.66 8.35 -10.60
CA GLU A 163 0.35 8.95 -10.46
C GLU A 163 0.34 9.83 -9.22
N LEU A 164 -0.39 10.94 -9.27
CA LEU A 164 -0.51 11.87 -8.15
C LEU A 164 -1.57 11.38 -7.15
N THR A 165 -1.31 10.21 -6.57
CA THR A 165 -2.21 9.53 -5.62
C THR A 165 -1.51 9.26 -4.30
N PHE A 166 -2.30 9.17 -3.23
CA PHE A 166 -1.85 8.75 -1.90
C PHE A 166 -1.27 7.35 -1.94
N LYS A 167 -1.91 6.43 -2.67
CA LYS A 167 -1.44 5.06 -2.82
C LYS A 167 -0.02 5.02 -3.39
N GLU A 168 0.24 5.74 -4.46
CA GLU A 168 1.57 5.77 -5.09
C GLU A 168 2.60 6.42 -4.16
N LEU A 169 2.27 7.57 -3.56
CA LEU A 169 3.13 8.23 -2.57
C LEU A 169 3.49 7.28 -1.42
N PHE A 170 2.50 6.59 -0.86
CA PHE A 170 2.67 5.67 0.25
C PHE A 170 3.57 4.50 -0.14
N CYS A 171 3.37 3.92 -1.32
CA CYS A 171 4.21 2.84 -1.79
C CYS A 171 5.67 3.27 -1.97
N GLN A 172 5.92 4.38 -2.67
CA GLN A 172 7.27 4.92 -2.88
C GLN A 172 7.96 5.28 -1.56
N SER A 173 7.19 5.80 -0.60
CA SER A 173 7.65 6.05 0.76
C SER A 173 8.06 4.76 1.48
N CYS A 174 7.31 3.66 1.30
CA CYS A 174 7.67 2.37 1.91
C CYS A 174 8.99 1.80 1.36
N TYR A 175 9.35 2.06 0.09
CA TYR A 175 10.67 1.69 -0.45
C TYR A 175 11.83 2.42 0.20
N CYS A 176 11.56 3.60 0.77
CA CYS A 176 12.56 4.38 1.45
C CYS A 176 12.94 3.81 2.83
N LEU A 177 12.16 2.87 3.37
CA LEU A 177 12.37 2.27 4.69
C LEU A 177 13.49 1.23 4.71
N GLU A 178 14.23 1.18 5.82
CA GLU A 178 15.22 0.16 6.10
C GLU A 178 14.68 -0.96 6.98
N SER A 179 15.43 -2.06 7.06
CA SER A 179 15.07 -3.20 7.91
C SER A 179 14.67 -2.90 9.33
N LYS A 180 15.36 -1.96 9.96
CA LYS A 180 15.12 -1.58 11.35
C LYS A 180 13.77 -0.89 11.51
N ASP A 181 13.28 -0.21 10.47
CA ASP A 181 12.00 0.52 10.51
C ASP A 181 10.83 -0.46 10.53
N PHE A 182 10.94 -1.58 9.82
CA PHE A 182 9.92 -2.64 9.84
C PHE A 182 9.83 -3.35 11.21
N GLN A 183 10.95 -3.43 11.95
CA GLN A 183 10.95 -4.03 13.29
C GLN A 183 10.13 -3.23 14.30
N LYS A 184 10.05 -1.89 14.15
CA LYS A 184 9.23 -1.03 15.01
C LYS A 184 7.75 -1.42 14.93
N LYS A 185 7.21 -1.66 13.73
CA LYS A 185 5.81 -2.10 13.55
C LYS A 185 5.49 -3.38 14.31
N ASN A 186 6.33 -4.41 14.16
CA ASN A 186 6.03 -5.74 14.69
C ASN A 186 6.23 -5.87 16.20
N LYS A 187 7.17 -5.13 16.78
CA LYS A 187 7.43 -5.17 18.23
C LYS A 187 6.56 -4.20 19.00
N GLU A 188 6.22 -3.05 18.43
CA GLU A 188 5.64 -1.92 19.15
C GLU A 188 4.19 -1.62 18.74
N ASN A 189 3.58 -2.44 17.87
CA ASN A 189 2.24 -2.20 17.32
C ASN A 189 2.10 -0.75 16.82
N MET A 190 3.03 -0.34 15.96
CA MET A 190 3.04 1.00 15.38
C MET A 190 2.43 1.02 13.99
N LYS A 191 1.63 2.06 13.72
CA LYS A 191 1.11 2.41 12.40
C LYS A 191 2.10 3.36 11.73
N LEU A 192 2.40 3.10 10.45
CA LEU A 192 3.13 4.05 9.61
C LEU A 192 2.15 5.14 9.16
N GLN A 193 2.54 6.39 9.30
CA GLN A 193 1.81 7.54 8.77
C GLN A 193 2.75 8.44 7.96
N LEU A 194 2.18 9.07 6.94
CA LEU A 194 2.83 10.15 6.21
C LEU A 194 2.27 11.48 6.71
N VAL A 195 3.16 12.42 6.98
CA VAL A 195 2.79 13.81 7.29
C VAL A 195 3.47 14.76 6.33
N ASN A 196 2.86 15.90 6.06
CA ASN A 196 3.52 16.97 5.33
C ASN A 196 4.42 17.82 6.25
N MET A 197 5.07 18.84 5.69
CA MET A 197 5.96 19.74 6.43
C MET A 197 5.26 20.56 7.52
N ASN A 198 3.93 20.58 7.55
CA ASN A 198 3.12 21.23 8.58
C ASN A 198 2.58 20.23 9.62
N ASP A 199 3.15 19.02 9.69
CA ASP A 199 2.74 17.92 10.58
C ASP A 199 1.29 17.44 10.39
N ASN A 200 0.65 17.78 9.26
CA ASN A 200 -0.68 17.26 8.94
C ASN A 200 -0.57 15.87 8.32
N ILE A 201 -1.42 14.95 8.77
CA ILE A 201 -1.47 13.59 8.23
C ILE A 201 -1.99 13.65 6.80
N VAL A 202 -1.26 13.01 5.89
CA VAL A 202 -1.64 12.80 4.49
C VAL A 202 -2.35 11.46 4.41
N GLU A 203 -3.64 11.45 4.12
CA GLU A 203 -4.45 10.22 4.06
C GLU A 203 -5.27 10.10 2.77
N SER A 204 -5.18 11.08 1.86
CA SER A 204 -5.97 11.10 0.63
C SER A 204 -5.21 11.67 -0.57
N ASP A 205 -5.68 11.34 -1.77
CA ASP A 205 -5.17 11.92 -3.03
C ASP A 205 -5.24 13.45 -3.02
N LYS A 206 -6.30 14.01 -2.41
CA LYS A 206 -6.46 15.46 -2.28
C LYS A 206 -5.35 16.10 -1.45
N ASP A 207 -4.91 15.44 -0.39
CA ASP A 207 -3.80 15.92 0.44
C ASP A 207 -2.49 15.91 -0.35
N VAL A 208 -2.26 14.85 -1.14
CA VAL A 208 -1.09 14.74 -2.02
C VAL A 208 -1.09 15.83 -3.08
N ILE A 209 -2.21 16.00 -3.80
CA ILE A 209 -2.36 17.02 -4.85
C ILE A 209 -2.04 18.39 -4.29
N LYS A 210 -2.59 18.73 -3.12
CA LYS A 210 -2.34 20.00 -2.45
C LYS A 210 -0.87 20.23 -2.14
N GLU A 211 -0.15 19.20 -1.67
CA GLU A 211 1.28 19.33 -1.38
C GLU A 211 2.12 19.51 -2.65
N PHE A 212 1.67 18.94 -3.77
CA PHE A 212 2.29 19.11 -5.09
C PHE A 212 2.08 20.49 -5.73
N GLU A 213 1.25 21.36 -5.13
CA GLU A 213 1.22 22.79 -5.47
C GLU A 213 2.48 23.52 -5.00
N SER A 214 3.25 22.92 -4.08
CA SER A 214 4.54 23.45 -3.64
C SER A 214 5.65 23.15 -4.66
N LYS A 215 6.69 23.98 -4.68
CA LYS A 215 7.85 23.77 -5.57
C LYS A 215 8.65 22.51 -5.24
N GLU A 216 8.55 22.02 -4.01
CA GLU A 216 9.36 20.91 -3.52
C GLU A 216 8.54 20.04 -2.54
N PRO A 217 7.63 19.20 -3.06
CA PRO A 217 6.71 18.43 -2.24
C PRO A 217 7.50 17.52 -1.31
N THR A 218 7.30 17.68 0.00
CA THR A 218 8.10 16.98 1.00
C THR A 218 7.20 16.37 2.07
N PHE A 219 7.44 15.09 2.33
CA PHE A 219 6.69 14.29 3.28
C PHE A 219 7.63 13.69 4.32
N THR A 220 7.13 13.43 5.51
CA THR A 220 7.86 12.74 6.58
C THR A 220 7.14 11.47 6.95
N ILE A 221 7.89 10.37 7.08
CA ILE A 221 7.37 9.13 7.64
C ILE A 221 7.46 9.20 9.16
N ILE A 222 6.34 9.04 9.83
CA ILE A 222 6.26 8.90 11.28
C ILE A 222 5.65 7.55 11.67
N TRP A 223 6.01 7.08 12.85
CA TRP A 223 5.46 5.87 13.46
C TRP A 223 4.61 6.27 14.66
N THR A 224 3.33 5.93 14.66
CA THR A 224 2.40 6.23 15.75
C THR A 224 1.90 4.95 16.40
N SER A 225 1.84 4.93 17.73
CA SER A 225 1.35 3.75 18.46
C SER A 225 -0.17 3.66 18.36
N PHE A 226 -0.71 2.45 18.18
CA PHE A 226 -2.17 2.24 18.20
C PHE A 226 -2.81 2.64 19.54
N GLN A 227 -2.03 2.69 20.63
CA GLN A 227 -2.52 3.06 21.96
C GLN A 227 -2.86 4.56 22.10
N GLN A 228 -2.19 5.46 21.37
CA GLN A 228 -2.46 6.90 21.46
C GLN A 228 -3.79 7.32 20.81
N LEU A 229 -4.22 6.63 19.75
CA LEU A 229 -5.51 6.88 19.09
C LEU A 229 -6.72 6.59 20.00
N ILE A 230 -6.59 5.66 20.95
CA ILE A 230 -7.66 5.31 21.90
C ILE A 230 -7.81 6.39 23.00
N ILE A 231 -6.73 7.10 23.33
CA ILE A 231 -6.71 8.10 24.41
C ILE A 231 -7.27 9.44 23.92
N ILE A 232 -6.98 9.84 22.67
CA ILE A 232 -7.46 11.11 22.10
C ILE A 232 -8.99 11.10 21.90
N GLY A 233 -9.60 9.94 21.66
CA GLY A 233 -11.06 9.78 21.57
C GLY A 233 -11.82 9.87 22.90
N LYS A 234 -11.14 9.95 24.05
CA LYS A 234 -11.74 9.93 25.40
C LYS A 234 -11.45 11.18 26.21
N GLN A 235 -11.64 12.39 25.68
CA GLN A 235 -11.78 13.57 26.54
C GLN A 235 -12.85 14.55 26.02
N LYS A 236 -14.09 14.34 26.49
CA LYS A 236 -14.98 15.44 26.89
C LYS A 236 -15.56 15.09 28.26
N PRO A 237 -15.15 15.76 29.35
CA PRO A 237 -15.85 15.60 30.62
C PRO A 237 -17.24 16.23 30.51
N LEU A 238 -18.28 15.42 30.66
CA LEU A 238 -19.62 15.90 30.94
C LEU A 238 -19.59 16.63 32.28
N LYS A 239 -19.75 17.96 32.26
CA LYS A 239 -20.15 18.72 33.44
C LYS A 239 -21.59 18.34 33.77
N MET A 240 -21.80 17.59 34.84
CA MET A 240 -23.11 17.51 35.49
C MET A 240 -23.25 18.71 36.42
N HIS A 241 -24.22 19.58 36.14
CA HIS A 241 -24.70 20.56 37.09
C HIS A 241 -25.69 19.87 38.02
N TRP A 242 -25.44 19.96 39.33
CA TRP A 242 -26.34 19.57 40.40
C TRP A 242 -27.50 20.54 40.52
#